data_AF-A0A6J4HXV7-F1
#
_entry.id   AF-A0A6J4HXV7-F1
#
_cell.length_a   1.000
_cell.length_b   1.000
_cell.length_c   1.000
_cell.angle_alpha   90.00
_cell.angle_beta   90.00
_cell.angle_gamma   90.00
#
_symmetry.space_group_name_H-M   'P 1'
#
loop_
_entity.id
_entity.type
_entity.pdbx_description
1 polymer ?
#
loop_
_entity_poly.entity_id
_entity_poly.type
_entity_poly.pdbx_seq_one_letter_code
_entity_poly.pdbx_strand_id
1 'polypeptide(L)' 'MRIVLLGASGRTGREVVVQALAQGHEVVAVARAGSDVPDGVEVVRGGL' A
#
# COMPACT_ATOMS: atom_id res chain seq x y z
N MET A 1 1.70 1.75 -13.71
CA MET A 1 0.87 2.93 -13.31
C MET A 1 1.13 3.25 -11.84
N ARG A 2 0.84 4.48 -11.38
CA ARG A 2 0.95 4.85 -9.96
C ARG A 2 -0.42 4.73 -9.26
N ILE A 3 -0.50 3.94 -8.20
CA ILE A 3 -1.74 3.59 -7.48
C ILE A 3 -1.64 4.08 -6.05
N VAL A 4 -2.60 4.89 -5.61
CA VAL A 4 -2.75 5.23 -4.19
C VAL A 4 -3.65 4.18 -3.53
N LEU A 5 -3.13 3.50 -2.51
CA LEU A 5 -3.83 2.42 -1.81
C LEU A 5 -4.12 2.80 -0.36
N LEU A 6 -5.39 2.64 -0.01
CA LEU A 6 -5.93 2.82 1.34
C LEU A 6 -6.05 1.45 1.99
N GLY A 7 -5.63 1.34 3.26
CA GLY A 7 -5.74 0.08 3.99
C GLY A 7 -4.76 -1.00 3.53
N ALA A 8 -3.60 -0.61 2.99
CA ALA A 8 -2.53 -1.52 2.57
C ALA A 8 -2.03 -2.47 3.69
N SER A 9 -2.20 -2.08 4.96
CA SER A 9 -1.86 -2.91 6.12
C SER A 9 -2.90 -3.97 6.47
N GLY A 10 -4.09 -3.93 5.87
CA GLY A 10 -5.17 -4.90 6.10
C GLY A 10 -5.02 -6.16 5.25
N ARG A 11 -5.76 -7.23 5.58
CA ARG A 11 -5.71 -8.52 4.86
C ARG A 11 -5.84 -8.37 3.35
N THR A 12 -6.90 -7.71 2.88
CA THR A 12 -7.12 -7.49 1.45
C THR A 12 -6.10 -6.54 0.84
N GLY A 13 -5.73 -5.48 1.56
CA GLY A 13 -4.76 -4.49 1.07
C GLY A 13 -3.42 -5.12 0.73
N ARG A 14 -2.97 -6.09 1.53
CA ARG A 14 -1.72 -6.84 1.28
C ARG A 14 -1.77 -7.60 -0.05
N GLU A 15 -2.86 -8.32 -0.31
CA GLU A 15 -3.03 -9.05 -1.58
C GLU A 15 -3.04 -8.10 -2.78
N VAL A 16 -3.67 -6.93 -2.63
CA VAL A 16 -3.68 -5.89 -3.68
C VAL A 16 -2.27 -5.37 -3.94
N VAL A 17 -1.47 -5.11 -2.90
CA VAL A 17 -0.07 -4.69 -3.07
C VAL A 17 0.72 -5.73 -3.85
N VAL A 18 0.64 -7.01 -3.46
CA VAL A 18 1.37 -8.10 -4.12
C VAL A 18 1.02 -8.16 -5.61
N GLN A 19 -0.26 -8.12 -5.95
CA GLN A 19 -0.71 -8.19 -7.34
C GLN A 19 -0.31 -6.94 -8.13
N ALA A 20 -0.44 -5.75 -7.54
CA ALA A 20 -0.08 -4.49 -8.18
C ALA A 20 1.42 -4.43 -8.50
N LEU A 21 2.26 -4.80 -7.53
CA LEU A 21 3.71 -4.85 -7.74
C LEU A 21 4.10 -5.90 -8.78
N ALA A 22 3.48 -7.09 -8.75
CA ALA A 22 3.73 -8.15 -9.74
C ALA A 22 3.38 -7.72 -11.18
N GLN A 23 2.44 -6.80 -11.34
CA GLN A 23 2.05 -6.21 -12.63
C GLN A 23 2.90 -4.98 -13.02
N GLY A 24 3.91 -4.61 -12.23
CA GLY A 24 4.78 -3.46 -12.48
C GLY A 24 4.13 -2.11 -12.17
N HIS A 25 3.13 -2.07 -11.28
CA HIS A 25 2.59 -0.82 -10.78
C HIS A 25 3.44 -0.27 -9.63
N GLU A 26 3.54 1.06 -9.57
CA GLU A 26 4.07 1.78 -8.40
C GLU A 26 2.92 1.98 -7.41
N VAL A 27 3.13 1.61 -6.15
CA VAL A 27 2.10 1.69 -5.11
C VAL A 27 2.50 2.71 -4.05
N VAL A 28 1.56 3.60 -3.72
CA VAL A 28 1.66 4.57 -2.63
C VAL A 28 0.62 4.22 -1.58
N ALA A 29 1.05 3.68 -0.44
CA ALA A 29 0.18 3.33 0.67
C ALA A 29 -0.04 4.52 1.60
N VAL A 30 -1.31 4.90 1.81
CA VAL A 30 -1.68 5.86 2.86
C VAL A 30 -1.93 5.09 4.15
N ALA A 31 -1.12 5.36 5.17
CA ALA A 31 -1.15 4.60 6.42
C ALA A 31 -1.03 5.49 7.66
N ARG A 32 -1.68 5.08 8.75
CA ARG A 32 -1.52 5.70 10.06
C ARG A 32 -0.16 5.37 10.66
N ALA A 33 0.31 6.15 11.63
CA ALA A 33 1.50 5.80 12.39
C ALA A 33 1.36 4.40 13.02
N GLY A 34 2.45 3.62 13.03
CA GLY A 34 2.46 2.25 13.56
C GLY A 34 1.74 1.20 12.73
N SER A 35 1.19 1.53 11.55
CA SER A 35 0.61 0.52 10.65
C SER A 35 1.70 -0.31 9.98
N ASP A 36 1.49 -1.63 9.94
CA ASP A 36 2.36 -2.61 9.28
C ASP A 36 2.00 -2.74 7.80
N VAL A 37 2.75 -2.02 6.96
CA VAL A 37 2.54 -1.89 5.51
C VAL A 37 3.55 -2.80 4.77
N PRO A 38 3.14 -3.52 3.71
CA PRO A 38 4.04 -4.35 2.91
C PRO A 38 5.22 -3.59 2.31
N ASP A 39 6.34 -4.28 2.11
CA ASP A 39 7.52 -3.75 1.45
C ASP A 39 7.27 -3.43 -0.04
N GLY A 40 8.18 -2.66 -0.63
CA GLY A 40 8.14 -2.32 -2.06
C GLY A 40 7.11 -1.25 -2.42
N VAL A 41 6.48 -0.62 -1.43
CA VAL A 41 5.56 0.50 -1.62
C VAL A 41 6.11 1.79 -1.00
N GLU A 42 5.77 2.93 -1.59
CA GLU A 42 5.95 4.23 -0.95
C GLU A 42 4.92 4.38 0.17
N VAL A 43 5.31 4.88 1.34
CA VAL A 43 4.39 5.08 2.47
C VAL A 43 4.20 6.57 2.74
N VAL A 44 2.96 7.03 2.63
CA VAL A 44 2.56 8.38 3.03
C VAL A 44 1.77 8.28 4.34
N ARG A 45 2.19 9.04 5.35
CA ARG A 45 1.50 9.10 6.63
C ARG A 45 0.32 10.06 6.54
N GLY A 46 -0.88 9.55 6.84
CA GLY A 46 -2.11 10.33 6.77
C GLY A 46 -3.24 9.66 7.56
N GLY A 47 -4.19 10.49 8.02
CA GLY A 47 -5.45 10.07 8.61
C GLY A 47 -6.60 10.45 7.67
N LEU A 48 -7.60 9.58 7.57
CA LEU A 48 -8.83 9.80 6.82
C LEU A 48 -10.02 9.60 7.74
#